data_AF-A0A7C5BZM2-F1
#
_entry.id   AF-A0A7C5BZM2-F1
#
_cell.length_a   1.000
_cell.length_b   1.000
_cell.length_c   1.000
_cell.angle_alpha   90.00
_cell.angle_beta   90.00
_cell.angle_gamma   90.00
#
_symmetry.space_group_name_H-M   'P 1'
#
loop_
_entity.id
_entity.type
_entity.pdbx_description
1 polymer ?
#
loop_
_entity_poly.entity_id
_entity_poly.type
_entity_poly.pdbx_seq_one_letter_code
_entity_poly.pdbx_strand_id
1 'polypeptide(L)'
;MNLLGKIFIVLIFVMSLVFSSMVVAVYSTHTNWRDVVMRPADQVGPGKELGLRYQLENERQLVKQLQERLEALTKQLNAEKLAYQQAVAKLETEYASLSNELETMRQTHAQLVEQNTRAIASLQALQEETASLRAEVEGGIVGGQKVIGLREEIRLVQKDRDSQFQRVVELTDELNQTRQQLEVLREQSTRLAQELANAQSVLRKFGLKPQPELYEDVPPEVEGVILATTPAGNVEISIGSDDGLVKGHKLEVYRIQPDQAMYLGRIEVLETYPDRAVCRVIPEYRKGEMQRGDRVASKILN
;
A
#
# COMPACT_ATOMS: atom_id res chain seq x y z
N MET A 1 96.16 70.46 135.16
CA MET A 1 94.97 70.38 134.29
C MET A 1 93.83 69.73 135.08
N ASN A 2 92.72 70.45 135.27
CA ASN A 2 91.55 69.96 135.98
C ASN A 2 90.98 68.70 135.31
N LEU A 3 90.52 67.75 136.12
CA LEU A 3 89.90 66.47 135.71
C LEU A 3 88.87 66.64 134.57
N LEU A 4 88.11 67.74 134.63
CA LEU A 4 87.10 68.13 133.65
C LEU A 4 87.66 68.24 132.21
N GLY A 5 88.87 68.79 132.03
CA GLY A 5 89.47 68.97 130.69
C GLY A 5 89.85 67.64 130.02
N LYS A 6 90.27 66.63 130.79
CA LYS A 6 90.59 65.29 130.25
C LYS A 6 89.32 64.57 129.78
N ILE A 7 88.22 64.71 130.51
CA ILE A 7 86.91 64.13 130.13
C ILE A 7 86.43 64.75 128.81
N PHE A 8 86.55 66.07 128.65
CA PHE A 8 86.17 66.74 127.40
C PHE A 8 87.00 66.30 126.19
N ILE A 9 88.31 66.10 126.34
CA ILE A 9 89.17 65.63 125.22
C ILE A 9 88.79 64.20 124.80
N VAL A 10 88.54 63.30 125.74
CA VAL A 10 88.11 61.92 125.45
C VAL A 10 86.72 61.92 124.80
N LEU A 11 85.80 62.78 125.26
CA LEU A 11 84.46 62.91 124.68
C LEU A 11 84.51 63.40 123.22
N ILE A 12 85.35 64.41 122.92
CA ILE A 12 85.55 64.91 121.55
C ILE A 12 86.16 63.83 120.66
N PHE A 13 87.12 63.04 121.17
CA PHE A 13 87.72 61.94 120.41
C PHE A 13 86.69 60.85 120.07
N VAL A 14 85.84 60.45 121.03
CA VAL A 14 84.74 59.50 120.79
C VAL A 14 83.74 60.05 119.78
N MET A 15 83.34 61.33 119.91
CA MET A 15 82.43 61.98 118.96
C MET A 15 83.02 62.07 117.54
N SER A 16 84.32 62.34 117.41
CA SER A 16 85.00 62.32 116.10
C SER A 16 85.04 60.93 115.47
N LEU A 17 85.15 59.87 116.27
CA LEU A 17 85.15 58.49 115.79
C LEU A 17 83.75 58.05 115.32
N VAL A 18 82.70 58.44 116.06
CA VAL A 18 81.30 58.24 115.65
C VAL A 18 81.03 59.00 114.35
N PHE A 19 81.44 60.26 114.24
CA PHE A 19 81.26 61.05 113.02
C PHE A 19 81.99 60.43 111.81
N SER A 20 83.23 59.98 111.98
CA SER A 20 83.98 59.27 110.92
C SER A 20 83.26 57.99 110.46
N SER A 21 82.75 57.18 111.41
CA SER A 21 81.99 55.97 111.08
C SER A 21 80.70 56.27 110.30
N MET A 22 80.03 57.39 110.61
CA MET A 22 78.84 57.85 109.92
C MET A 22 79.14 58.40 108.53
N VAL A 23 80.28 59.09 108.35
CA VAL A 23 80.76 59.54 107.02
C VAL A 23 81.05 58.35 106.10
N VAL A 24 81.70 57.30 106.60
CA VAL A 24 81.96 56.07 105.82
C VAL A 24 80.66 55.34 105.46
N ALA A 25 79.72 55.24 106.40
CA ALA A 25 78.40 54.64 106.14
C ALA A 25 77.59 55.42 105.09
N VAL A 26 77.62 56.76 105.15
CA VAL A 26 76.97 57.60 104.16
C VAL A 26 77.64 57.43 102.79
N TYR A 27 78.98 57.43 102.72
CA TYR A 27 79.70 57.24 101.46
C TYR A 27 79.45 55.85 100.84
N SER A 28 79.32 54.79 101.63
CA SER A 28 78.97 53.46 101.11
C SER A 28 77.52 53.37 100.61
N THR A 29 76.61 54.19 101.15
CA THR A 29 75.23 54.32 100.65
C THR A 29 75.09 55.28 99.46
N HIS A 30 76.15 56.00 99.06
CA HIS A 30 76.10 56.85 97.87
C HIS A 30 75.96 55.97 96.63
N THR A 31 74.83 56.11 95.95
CA THR A 31 74.60 55.43 94.68
C THR A 31 75.39 56.16 93.60
N ASN A 32 76.33 55.47 92.97
CA ASN A 32 77.04 56.03 91.82
C ASN A 32 76.10 56.02 90.59
N TRP A 33 75.39 57.13 90.37
CA TRP A 33 74.46 57.30 89.24
C TRP A 33 75.15 57.12 87.88
N ARG A 34 76.43 57.46 87.76
CA ARG A 34 77.20 57.22 86.53
C ARG A 34 77.29 55.73 86.24
N ASP A 35 77.54 54.90 87.25
CA ASP A 35 77.59 53.45 87.10
C ASP A 35 76.20 52.89 86.80
N VAL A 36 75.14 53.36 87.46
CA VAL A 36 73.76 52.93 87.16
C VAL A 36 73.37 53.22 85.71
N VAL A 37 73.86 54.31 85.12
CA VAL A 37 73.55 54.71 83.74
C VAL A 37 74.47 54.04 82.71
N MET A 38 75.78 53.92 83.00
CA MET A 38 76.82 53.55 82.02
C MET A 38 77.49 52.19 82.28
N ARG A 39 76.97 51.35 83.19
CA ARG A 39 77.57 50.02 83.48
C ARG A 39 77.65 49.16 82.21
N PRO A 40 78.86 48.78 81.76
CA PRO A 40 79.05 47.92 80.60
C PRO A 40 78.65 46.47 80.92
N ALA A 41 78.40 45.67 79.87
CA ALA A 41 77.94 44.28 79.98
C ALA A 41 78.89 43.38 80.81
N ASP A 42 80.19 43.68 80.80
CA ASP A 42 81.22 42.91 81.51
C ASP A 42 81.17 43.05 83.04
N GLN A 43 80.41 44.02 83.57
CA GLN A 43 80.29 44.31 85.01
C GLN A 43 78.91 43.93 85.58
N VAL A 44 78.12 43.16 84.83
CA VAL A 44 76.82 42.64 85.25
C VAL A 44 77.01 41.46 86.20
N GLY A 45 76.25 41.42 87.30
CA GLY A 45 76.34 40.36 88.32
C GLY A 45 75.06 40.28 89.18
N PRO A 46 74.99 39.36 90.16
CA PRO A 46 73.79 39.22 90.99
C PRO A 46 73.49 40.53 91.74
N GLY A 47 72.34 41.15 91.45
CA GLY A 47 71.92 42.44 92.01
C GLY A 47 72.41 43.70 91.28
N LYS A 48 73.14 43.58 90.17
CA LYS A 48 73.62 44.71 89.34
C LYS A 48 73.23 44.52 87.88
N GLU A 49 72.13 45.15 87.48
CA GLU A 49 71.63 45.11 86.10
C GLU A 49 72.49 45.92 85.11
N LEU A 50 72.32 45.66 83.82
CA LEU A 50 72.93 46.41 82.73
C LEU A 50 72.57 47.91 82.85
N GLY A 51 73.52 48.81 82.53
CA GLY A 51 73.28 50.25 82.66
C GLY A 51 72.06 50.74 81.87
N LEU A 52 71.31 51.69 82.44
CA LEU A 52 70.06 52.21 81.87
C LEU A 52 70.20 52.70 80.41
N ARG A 53 71.38 53.22 80.04
CA ARG A 53 71.66 53.64 78.66
C ARG A 53 71.62 52.45 77.68
N TYR A 54 72.26 51.35 78.04
CA TYR A 54 72.31 50.14 77.21
C TYR A 54 70.94 49.45 77.18
N GLN A 55 70.19 49.46 78.29
CA GLN A 55 68.80 48.99 78.30
C GLN A 55 67.93 49.82 77.34
N LEU A 56 68.01 51.15 77.39
CA LEU A 56 67.28 52.03 76.48
C LEU A 56 67.68 51.82 75.02
N GLU A 57 68.95 51.56 74.74
CA GLU A 57 69.44 51.26 73.40
C GLU A 57 68.92 49.91 72.89
N ASN A 58 68.91 48.86 73.72
CA ASN A 58 68.33 47.57 73.40
C ASN A 58 66.82 47.67 73.15
N GLU A 59 66.08 48.39 73.99
CA GLU A 59 64.64 48.61 73.80
C GLU A 59 64.36 49.42 72.53
N ARG A 60 65.17 50.43 72.21
CA ARG A 60 65.07 51.17 70.95
C ARG A 60 65.32 50.26 69.74
N GLN A 61 66.32 49.39 69.82
CA GLN A 61 66.59 48.40 68.77
C GLN A 61 65.42 47.41 68.64
N LEU A 62 64.85 46.95 69.75
CA LEU A 62 63.70 46.05 69.77
C LEU A 62 62.46 46.70 69.15
N VAL A 63 62.14 47.94 69.54
CA VAL A 63 61.04 48.71 68.94
C VAL A 63 61.25 48.86 67.44
N LYS A 64 62.47 49.18 67.00
CA LYS A 64 62.79 49.29 65.57
C LYS A 64 62.60 47.94 64.84
N GLN A 65 63.09 46.83 65.40
CA GLN A 65 62.89 45.51 64.83
C GLN A 65 61.41 45.10 64.78
N LEU A 66 60.63 45.42 65.81
CA LEU A 66 59.19 45.16 65.83
C LEU A 66 58.46 46.02 64.80
N GLN A 67 58.83 47.29 64.63
CA GLN A 67 58.29 48.16 63.60
C GLN A 67 58.58 47.61 62.20
N GLU A 68 59.84 47.22 61.92
CA GLU A 68 60.23 46.60 60.65
C GLU A 68 59.46 45.30 60.39
N ARG A 69 59.25 44.46 61.43
CA ARG A 69 58.43 43.24 61.33
C ARG A 69 56.97 43.56 61.05
N LEU A 70 56.38 44.55 61.75
CA LEU A 70 55.00 44.97 61.51
C LEU A 70 54.82 45.52 60.09
N GLU A 71 55.76 46.31 59.59
CA GLU A 71 55.75 46.78 58.20
C GLU A 71 55.87 45.63 57.20
N ALA A 72 56.71 44.62 57.48
CA ALA A 72 56.83 43.44 56.63
C ALA A 72 55.54 42.59 56.64
N LEU A 73 54.98 42.32 57.81
CA LEU A 73 53.72 41.56 58.00
C LEU A 73 52.53 42.29 57.35
N THR A 74 52.43 43.61 57.50
CA THR A 74 51.35 44.39 56.87
C THR A 74 51.47 44.39 55.35
N LYS A 75 52.68 44.49 54.80
CA LYS A 75 52.92 44.35 53.35
C LYS A 75 52.53 42.96 52.85
N GLN A 76 52.92 41.89 53.56
CA GLN A 76 52.55 40.52 53.22
C GLN A 76 51.02 40.31 53.26
N LEU A 77 50.37 40.76 54.34
CA LEU A 77 48.91 40.65 54.48
C LEU A 77 48.17 41.39 53.37
N ASN A 78 48.64 42.58 52.98
CA ASN A 78 48.04 43.33 51.89
C ASN A 78 48.25 42.65 50.54
N ALA A 79 49.44 42.08 50.29
CA ALA A 79 49.71 41.30 49.08
C ALA A 79 48.83 40.05 49.00
N GLU A 80 48.65 39.33 50.12
CA GLU A 80 47.78 38.16 50.20
C GLU A 80 46.31 38.53 49.98
N LYS A 81 45.83 39.61 50.60
CA LYS A 81 44.47 40.13 50.38
C LYS A 81 44.21 40.48 48.91
N LEU A 82 45.16 41.14 48.26
CA LEU A 82 45.05 41.48 46.83
C LEU A 82 45.05 40.22 45.96
N ALA A 83 45.93 39.26 46.24
CA ALA A 83 45.95 37.98 45.53
C ALA A 83 44.64 37.21 45.70
N TYR A 84 44.08 37.19 46.91
CA TYR A 84 42.80 36.56 47.19
C TYR A 84 41.65 37.26 46.46
N GLN A 85 41.59 38.60 46.49
CA GLN A 85 40.58 39.37 45.74
C GLN A 85 40.67 39.10 44.23
N GLN A 86 41.87 39.02 43.68
CA GLN A 86 42.08 38.67 42.28
C GLN A 86 41.64 37.24 41.96
N ALA A 87 41.92 36.29 42.86
CA ALA A 87 41.47 34.90 42.69
C ALA A 87 39.94 34.82 42.71
N VAL A 88 39.28 35.46 43.67
CA VAL A 88 37.81 35.52 43.75
C VAL A 88 37.22 36.15 42.49
N ALA A 89 37.76 37.29 42.05
CA ALA A 89 37.28 37.94 40.82
C ALA A 89 37.42 37.02 39.59
N LYS A 90 38.53 36.26 39.47
CA LYS A 90 38.70 35.26 38.40
C LYS A 90 37.66 34.14 38.50
N LEU A 91 37.47 33.56 39.68
CA LEU A 91 36.47 32.52 39.88
C LEU A 91 35.05 33.01 39.59
N GLU A 92 34.71 34.25 39.96
CA GLU A 92 33.42 34.86 39.63
C GLU A 92 33.23 35.02 38.13
N THR A 93 34.28 35.45 37.40
CA THR A 93 34.22 35.53 35.94
C THR A 93 34.08 34.17 35.27
N GLU A 94 34.79 33.14 35.76
CA GLU A 94 34.69 31.77 35.25
C GLU A 94 33.31 31.17 35.52
N TYR A 95 32.77 31.40 36.73
CA TYR A 95 31.42 30.98 37.10
C TYR A 95 30.36 31.64 36.20
N ALA A 96 30.49 32.95 35.96
CA ALA A 96 29.58 33.67 35.06
C ALA A 96 29.67 33.14 33.62
N SER A 97 30.88 32.87 33.10
CA SER A 97 31.03 32.29 31.75
C SER A 97 30.44 30.89 31.66
N LEU A 98 30.67 30.04 32.66
CA LEU A 98 30.16 28.67 32.69
C LEU A 98 28.63 28.65 32.85
N SER A 99 28.08 29.55 33.66
CA SER A 99 26.63 29.71 33.78
C SER A 99 25.99 30.12 32.45
N ASN A 100 26.63 31.04 31.72
CA ASN A 100 26.15 31.45 30.39
C ASN A 100 26.24 30.30 29.39
N GLU A 101 27.33 29.53 29.40
CA GLU A 101 27.49 28.36 28.53
C GLU A 101 26.47 27.27 28.83
N LEU A 102 26.17 27.00 30.11
CA LEU A 102 25.12 26.06 30.48
C LEU A 102 23.74 26.51 29.99
N GLU A 103 23.46 27.81 30.06
CA GLU A 103 22.20 28.35 29.59
C GLU A 103 22.07 28.28 28.06
N THR A 104 23.14 28.60 27.31
CA THR A 104 23.13 28.43 25.85
C THR A 104 23.00 26.96 25.47
N MET A 105 23.68 26.05 26.15
CA MET A 105 23.57 24.61 25.91
C MET A 105 22.17 24.06 26.22
N ARG A 106 21.49 24.59 27.25
CA ARG A 106 20.09 24.25 27.52
C ARG A 106 19.16 24.74 26.42
N GLN A 107 19.36 25.96 25.94
CA GLN A 107 18.57 26.54 24.85
C GLN A 107 18.77 25.77 23.54
N THR A 108 20.01 25.43 23.19
CA THR A 108 20.29 24.62 22.00
C THR A 108 19.69 23.23 22.14
N HIS A 109 19.82 22.57 23.29
CA HIS A 109 19.21 21.27 23.52
C HIS A 109 17.67 21.33 23.39
N ALA A 110 17.03 22.35 23.97
CA ALA A 110 15.58 22.56 23.83
C ALA A 110 15.18 22.75 22.36
N GLN A 111 15.92 23.55 21.60
CA GLN A 111 15.70 23.73 20.16
C GLN A 111 15.89 22.44 19.36
N LEU A 112 16.94 21.65 19.66
CA LEU A 112 17.18 20.37 19.00
C LEU A 112 16.06 19.36 19.31
N VAL A 113 15.58 19.31 20.55
CA VAL A 113 14.43 18.46 20.93
C VAL A 113 13.18 18.89 20.19
N GLU A 114 12.91 20.19 20.07
CA GLU A 114 11.78 20.71 19.30
C GLU A 114 11.91 20.37 17.81
N GLN A 115 13.10 20.52 17.22
CA GLN A 115 13.35 20.14 15.82
C GLN A 115 13.16 18.64 15.60
N ASN A 116 13.69 17.80 16.50
CA ASN A 116 13.52 16.35 16.42
C ASN A 116 12.07 15.93 16.57
N THR A 117 11.31 16.53 17.50
CA THR A 117 9.88 16.21 17.66
C THR A 117 9.08 16.62 16.43
N ARG A 118 9.36 17.79 15.83
CA ARG A 118 8.76 18.20 14.54
C ARG A 118 9.13 17.25 13.41
N ALA A 119 10.39 16.81 13.33
CA ALA A 119 10.85 15.86 12.32
C ALA A 119 10.21 14.47 12.50
N ILE A 120 10.02 14.01 13.73
CA ILE A 120 9.32 12.75 14.01
C ILE A 120 7.85 12.87 13.60
N ALA A 121 7.18 13.97 13.92
CA ALA A 121 5.80 14.21 13.52
C ALA A 121 5.65 14.27 11.99
N SER A 122 6.57 14.92 11.28
CA SER A 122 6.54 14.95 9.81
C SER A 122 6.81 13.57 9.19
N LEU A 123 7.71 12.77 9.77
CA LEU A 123 7.95 11.40 9.34
C LEU A 123 6.73 10.50 9.58
N GLN A 124 6.03 10.65 10.72
CA GLN A 124 4.80 9.93 11.00
C GLN A 124 3.70 10.28 9.99
N ALA A 125 3.49 11.57 9.72
CA ALA A 125 2.52 12.02 8.72
C ALA A 125 2.85 11.46 7.32
N LEU A 126 4.13 11.47 6.92
CA LEU A 126 4.57 10.89 5.65
C LEU A 126 4.39 9.36 5.61
N GLN A 127 4.61 8.67 6.73
CA GLN A 127 4.35 7.23 6.84
C GLN A 127 2.86 6.92 6.69
N GLU A 128 1.98 7.70 7.31
CA GLU A 128 0.54 7.56 7.17
C GLU A 128 0.07 7.83 5.73
N GLU A 129 0.59 8.88 5.09
CA GLU A 129 0.29 9.22 3.70
C GLU A 129 0.79 8.14 2.72
N THR A 130 2.01 7.63 2.93
CA THR A 130 2.53 6.54 2.07
C THR A 130 1.78 5.23 2.31
N ALA A 131 1.31 4.96 3.54
CA ALA A 131 0.46 3.81 3.84
C ALA A 131 -0.92 3.93 3.19
N SER A 132 -1.54 5.12 3.20
CA SER A 132 -2.84 5.35 2.54
C SER A 132 -2.72 5.21 1.02
N LEU A 133 -1.69 5.81 0.40
CA LEU A 133 -1.41 5.67 -1.03
C LEU A 133 -1.15 4.21 -1.43
N ARG A 134 -0.40 3.46 -0.62
CA ARG A 134 -0.21 2.02 -0.87
C ARG A 134 -1.52 1.25 -0.79
N ALA A 135 -2.36 1.53 0.20
CA ALA A 135 -3.65 0.88 0.35
C ALA A 135 -4.61 1.22 -0.80
N GLU A 136 -4.54 2.43 -1.36
CA GLU A 136 -5.31 2.82 -2.55
C GLU A 136 -4.84 2.07 -3.82
N VAL A 137 -3.52 1.90 -3.99
CA VAL A 137 -2.95 1.22 -5.16
C VAL A 137 -3.12 -0.29 -5.11
N GLU A 138 -2.75 -0.92 -3.99
CA GLU A 138 -2.74 -2.39 -3.84
C GLU A 138 -4.07 -2.96 -3.34
N GLY A 139 -4.89 -2.12 -2.70
CA GLY A 139 -6.05 -2.57 -1.96
C GLY A 139 -5.66 -3.06 -0.57
N GLY A 140 -6.62 -3.05 0.34
CA GLY A 140 -6.34 -3.36 1.75
C GLY A 140 -7.50 -3.02 2.65
N ILE A 141 -7.22 -2.85 3.95
CA ILE A 141 -8.21 -2.41 4.93
C ILE A 141 -7.78 -1.03 5.43
N VAL A 142 -8.53 0.01 5.06
CA VAL A 142 -8.35 1.38 5.57
C VAL A 142 -9.56 1.70 6.43
N GLY A 143 -9.33 2.04 7.71
CA GLY A 143 -10.43 2.36 8.64
C GLY A 143 -11.45 1.23 8.86
N GLY A 144 -11.05 -0.04 8.66
CA GLY A 144 -11.94 -1.20 8.79
C GLY A 144 -12.75 -1.53 7.54
N GLN A 145 -12.67 -0.73 6.47
CA GLN A 145 -13.29 -1.03 5.18
C GLN A 145 -12.29 -1.61 4.21
N LYS A 146 -12.71 -2.69 3.52
CA LYS A 146 -11.92 -3.31 2.46
C LYS A 146 -11.98 -2.41 1.22
N VAL A 147 -10.85 -1.78 0.91
CA VAL A 147 -10.67 -0.99 -0.31
C VAL A 147 -10.18 -1.94 -1.40
N ILE A 148 -10.91 -2.00 -2.52
CA ILE A 148 -10.43 -2.67 -3.72
C ILE A 148 -9.37 -1.75 -4.32
N GLY A 149 -8.14 -2.24 -4.44
CA GLY A 149 -7.05 -1.44 -4.97
C GLY A 149 -7.28 -1.11 -6.43
N LEU A 150 -6.80 0.06 -6.86
CA LEU A 150 -6.88 0.52 -8.25
C LEU A 150 -6.38 -0.55 -9.25
N ARG A 151 -5.38 -1.35 -8.87
CA ARG A 151 -4.89 -2.47 -9.71
C ARG A 151 -5.93 -3.55 -9.95
N GLU A 152 -6.68 -3.93 -8.92
CA GLU A 152 -7.72 -4.96 -9.05
C GLU A 152 -8.93 -4.39 -9.77
N GLU A 153 -9.29 -3.13 -9.52
CA GLU A 153 -10.35 -2.45 -10.28
C GLU A 153 -10.01 -2.37 -11.77
N ILE A 154 -8.78 -1.98 -12.14
CA ILE A 154 -8.31 -1.99 -13.53
C ILE A 154 -8.41 -3.41 -14.12
N ARG A 155 -8.02 -4.45 -13.37
CA ARG A 155 -8.12 -5.83 -13.84
C ARG A 155 -9.56 -6.27 -14.08
N LEU A 156 -10.47 -5.90 -13.18
CA LEU A 156 -11.90 -6.19 -13.31
C LEU A 156 -12.51 -5.47 -14.52
N VAL A 157 -12.20 -4.18 -14.68
CA VAL A 157 -12.67 -3.37 -15.82
C VAL A 157 -12.13 -3.91 -17.15
N GLN A 158 -10.86 -4.33 -17.19
CA GLN A 158 -10.30 -4.96 -18.39
C GLN A 158 -11.00 -6.28 -18.72
N LYS A 159 -11.24 -7.13 -17.72
CA LYS A 159 -11.96 -8.40 -17.91
C LYS A 159 -13.39 -8.17 -18.39
N ASP A 160 -14.09 -7.20 -17.80
CA ASP A 160 -15.45 -6.84 -18.22
C ASP A 160 -15.45 -6.32 -19.65
N ARG A 161 -14.57 -5.37 -19.99
CA ARG A 161 -14.38 -4.88 -21.36
C ARG A 161 -14.14 -6.02 -22.36
N ASP A 162 -13.27 -6.97 -22.04
CA ASP A 162 -12.96 -8.08 -22.94
C ASP A 162 -14.17 -9.01 -23.12
N SER A 163 -14.96 -9.23 -22.07
CA SER A 163 -16.21 -9.99 -22.16
C SER A 163 -17.29 -9.28 -23.00
N GLN A 164 -17.41 -7.96 -22.86
CA GLN A 164 -18.30 -7.14 -23.69
C GLN A 164 -17.84 -7.13 -25.14
N PHE A 165 -16.53 -7.05 -25.38
CA PHE A 165 -15.97 -7.12 -26.73
C PHE A 165 -16.27 -8.47 -27.38
N GLN A 166 -16.09 -9.58 -26.66
CA GLN A 166 -16.44 -10.90 -27.14
C GLN A 166 -17.93 -11.00 -27.49
N ARG A 167 -18.81 -10.45 -26.64
CA ARG A 167 -20.25 -10.39 -26.91
C ARG A 167 -20.58 -9.60 -28.18
N VAL A 168 -19.91 -8.48 -28.42
CA VAL A 168 -20.10 -7.68 -29.65
C VAL A 168 -19.66 -8.47 -30.88
N VAL A 169 -18.55 -9.20 -30.81
CA VAL A 169 -18.09 -10.05 -31.92
C VAL A 169 -19.11 -11.17 -32.20
N GLU A 170 -19.54 -11.91 -31.18
CA GLU A 170 -20.54 -12.98 -31.29
C GLU A 170 -21.85 -12.44 -31.90
N LEU A 171 -22.37 -11.34 -31.38
CA LEU A 171 -23.59 -10.71 -31.91
C LEU A 171 -23.41 -10.19 -33.35
N THR A 172 -22.21 -9.74 -33.71
CA THR A 172 -21.91 -9.28 -35.08
C THR A 172 -21.89 -10.46 -36.05
N ASP A 173 -21.30 -11.59 -35.65
CA ASP A 173 -21.29 -12.81 -36.45
C ASP A 173 -22.71 -13.37 -36.62
N GLU A 174 -23.52 -13.42 -35.55
CA GLU A 174 -24.93 -13.79 -35.61
C GLU A 174 -25.74 -12.85 -36.52
N LEU A 175 -25.49 -11.53 -36.44
CA LEU A 175 -26.15 -10.54 -37.30
C LEU A 175 -25.77 -10.76 -38.76
N ASN A 176 -24.50 -11.02 -39.06
CA ASN A 176 -24.06 -11.29 -40.43
C ASN A 176 -24.63 -12.61 -40.96
N GLN A 177 -24.67 -13.65 -40.13
CA GLN A 177 -25.25 -14.95 -40.50
C GLN A 177 -26.75 -14.82 -40.79
N THR A 178 -27.50 -14.18 -39.89
CA THR A 178 -28.95 -13.95 -40.09
C THR A 178 -29.22 -13.05 -41.28
N ARG A 179 -28.40 -12.03 -41.52
CA ARG A 179 -28.48 -11.19 -42.72
C ARG A 179 -28.25 -12.01 -43.99
N GLN A 180 -27.23 -12.87 -44.01
CA GLN A 180 -26.94 -13.74 -45.16
C GLN A 180 -28.10 -14.72 -45.42
N GLN A 181 -28.64 -15.35 -44.37
CA GLN A 181 -29.81 -16.22 -44.47
C GLN A 181 -31.03 -15.48 -45.03
N LEU A 182 -31.25 -14.25 -44.58
CA LEU A 182 -32.35 -13.42 -45.02
C LEU A 182 -32.23 -13.06 -46.50
N GLU A 183 -31.03 -12.74 -46.98
CA GLU A 183 -30.78 -12.51 -48.41
C GLU A 183 -31.00 -13.77 -49.25
N VAL A 184 -30.52 -14.94 -48.80
CA VAL A 184 -30.78 -16.22 -49.47
C VAL A 184 -32.28 -16.53 -49.51
N LEU A 185 -33.00 -16.35 -48.41
CA LEU A 185 -34.45 -16.56 -48.35
C LEU A 185 -35.21 -15.60 -49.27
N ARG A 186 -34.78 -14.34 -49.35
CA ARG A 186 -35.34 -13.37 -50.31
C ARG A 186 -35.12 -13.83 -51.75
N GLU A 187 -33.91 -14.28 -52.09
CA GLU A 187 -33.61 -14.77 -53.42
C GLU A 187 -34.40 -16.03 -53.78
N GLN A 188 -34.57 -16.95 -52.82
CA GLN A 188 -35.41 -18.14 -53.01
C GLN A 188 -36.89 -17.75 -53.20
N SER A 189 -37.39 -16.80 -52.41
CA SER A 189 -38.77 -16.31 -52.56
C SER A 189 -39.02 -15.66 -53.91
N THR A 190 -38.07 -14.88 -54.44
CA THR A 190 -38.21 -14.26 -55.76
C THR A 190 -38.14 -15.29 -56.89
N ARG A 191 -37.22 -16.26 -56.79
CA ARG A 191 -37.13 -17.38 -57.75
C ARG A 191 -38.41 -18.22 -57.75
N LEU A 192 -38.89 -18.65 -56.58
CA LEU A 192 -40.14 -19.42 -56.45
C LEU A 192 -41.35 -18.64 -56.97
N ALA A 193 -41.44 -17.33 -56.71
CA ALA A 193 -42.49 -16.49 -57.26
C ALA A 193 -42.45 -16.44 -58.81
N GLN A 194 -41.26 -16.38 -59.41
CA GLN A 194 -41.08 -16.44 -60.86
C GLN A 194 -41.45 -17.82 -61.42
N GLU A 195 -41.00 -18.91 -60.78
CA GLU A 195 -41.34 -20.28 -61.16
C GLU A 195 -42.85 -20.54 -61.09
N LEU A 196 -43.51 -20.09 -60.01
CA LEU A 196 -44.96 -20.16 -59.87
C LEU A 196 -45.67 -19.33 -60.93
N ALA A 197 -45.19 -18.13 -61.25
CA ALA A 197 -45.77 -17.32 -62.33
C ALA A 197 -45.64 -18.00 -63.69
N ASN A 198 -44.48 -18.60 -63.97
CA ASN A 198 -44.23 -19.39 -65.18
C ASN A 198 -45.17 -20.60 -65.23
N ALA A 199 -45.25 -21.39 -64.16
CA ALA A 199 -46.16 -22.54 -64.06
C ALA A 199 -47.62 -22.14 -64.24
N GLN A 200 -48.07 -21.07 -63.59
CA GLN A 200 -49.42 -20.53 -63.78
C GLN A 200 -49.67 -20.03 -65.22
N SER A 201 -48.66 -19.48 -65.89
CA SER A 201 -48.78 -19.08 -67.30
C SER A 201 -48.96 -20.30 -68.21
N VAL A 202 -48.25 -21.39 -67.94
CA VAL A 202 -48.40 -22.67 -68.64
C VAL A 202 -49.79 -23.26 -68.39
N LEU A 203 -50.22 -23.35 -67.13
CA LEU A 203 -51.55 -23.83 -66.78
C LEU A 203 -52.66 -23.02 -67.48
N ARG A 204 -52.55 -21.69 -67.51
CA ARG A 204 -53.48 -20.82 -68.24
C ARG A 204 -53.48 -21.09 -69.74
N LYS A 205 -52.33 -21.33 -70.37
CA LYS A 205 -52.25 -21.70 -71.80
C LYS A 205 -52.98 -23.01 -72.10
N PHE A 206 -52.92 -23.98 -71.18
CA PHE A 206 -53.63 -25.26 -71.30
C PHE A 206 -55.06 -25.22 -70.73
N GLY A 207 -55.57 -24.06 -70.30
CA GLY A 207 -56.92 -23.91 -69.74
C GLY A 207 -57.12 -24.58 -68.37
N LEU A 208 -56.03 -24.93 -67.67
CA LEU A 208 -56.05 -25.62 -66.38
C LEU A 208 -56.02 -24.61 -65.23
N LYS A 209 -56.72 -24.92 -64.15
CA LYS A 209 -56.71 -24.15 -62.91
C LYS A 209 -55.61 -24.67 -61.97
N PRO A 210 -54.90 -23.80 -61.24
CA PRO A 210 -53.86 -24.21 -60.28
C PRO A 210 -54.49 -24.69 -58.96
N GLN A 211 -55.36 -25.68 -59.03
CA GLN A 211 -56.05 -26.29 -57.88
C GLN A 211 -55.96 -27.81 -58.03
N PRO A 212 -55.00 -28.47 -57.35
CA PRO A 212 -54.76 -29.91 -57.48
C PRO A 212 -56.01 -30.75 -57.22
N GLU A 213 -56.85 -30.32 -56.28
CA GLU A 213 -58.10 -30.98 -55.88
C GLU A 213 -59.10 -31.17 -57.04
N LEU A 214 -59.06 -30.32 -58.07
CA LEU A 214 -59.96 -30.46 -59.24
C LEU A 214 -59.52 -31.53 -60.24
N TYR A 215 -58.30 -32.06 -60.10
CA TYR A 215 -57.71 -33.05 -61.01
C TYR A 215 -57.54 -34.41 -60.36
N GLU A 216 -58.05 -34.61 -59.14
CA GLU A 216 -57.94 -35.88 -58.41
C GLU A 216 -58.54 -37.07 -59.15
N ASP A 217 -59.55 -36.86 -60.00
CA ASP A 217 -60.18 -37.93 -60.79
C ASP A 217 -59.42 -38.30 -62.07
N VAL A 218 -58.44 -37.48 -62.49
CA VAL A 218 -57.68 -37.69 -63.74
C VAL A 218 -56.35 -38.34 -63.38
N PRO A 219 -56.10 -39.60 -63.81
CA PRO A 219 -54.82 -40.24 -63.56
C PRO A 219 -53.68 -39.51 -64.27
N PRO A 220 -52.49 -39.40 -63.66
CA PRO A 220 -51.28 -38.93 -64.34
C PRO A 220 -50.93 -39.84 -65.54
N GLU A 221 -50.13 -39.36 -66.49
CA GLU A 221 -49.65 -40.17 -67.62
C GLU A 221 -48.60 -41.18 -67.13
N VAL A 222 -49.06 -42.40 -66.83
CA VAL A 222 -48.25 -43.47 -66.26
C VAL A 222 -48.45 -44.77 -67.03
N GLU A 223 -47.35 -45.48 -67.26
CA GLU A 223 -47.32 -46.80 -67.89
C GLU A 223 -46.77 -47.83 -66.92
N GLY A 224 -47.34 -49.02 -66.92
CA GLY A 224 -46.92 -50.11 -66.06
C GLY A 224 -47.40 -51.46 -66.53
N VAL A 225 -47.24 -52.47 -65.69
CA VAL A 225 -47.48 -53.87 -66.03
C VAL A 225 -48.29 -54.55 -64.93
N ILE A 226 -49.13 -55.51 -65.32
CA ILE A 226 -49.83 -56.39 -64.40
C ILE A 226 -48.83 -57.37 -63.77
N LEU A 227 -48.68 -57.28 -62.45
CA LEU A 227 -47.79 -58.14 -61.66
C LEU A 227 -48.47 -59.45 -61.24
N ALA A 228 -49.75 -59.41 -60.89
CA ALA A 228 -50.52 -60.59 -60.50
C ALA A 228 -52.02 -60.41 -60.77
N THR A 229 -52.70 -61.52 -61.08
CA THR A 229 -54.17 -61.58 -61.24
C THR A 229 -54.72 -62.56 -60.21
N THR A 230 -55.76 -62.17 -59.48
CA THR A 230 -56.48 -63.06 -58.55
C THR A 230 -57.75 -63.64 -59.20
N PRO A 231 -58.19 -64.86 -58.84
CA PRO A 231 -59.41 -65.47 -59.38
C PRO A 231 -60.68 -64.67 -59.10
N ALA A 232 -60.65 -63.81 -58.07
CA ALA A 232 -61.75 -62.93 -57.66
C ALA A 232 -61.92 -61.68 -58.55
N GLY A 233 -61.10 -61.50 -59.60
CA GLY A 233 -61.23 -60.37 -60.53
C GLY A 233 -60.48 -59.10 -60.12
N ASN A 234 -59.58 -59.18 -59.14
CA ASN A 234 -58.66 -58.11 -58.78
C ASN A 234 -57.28 -58.34 -59.42
N VAL A 235 -56.66 -57.25 -59.85
CA VAL A 235 -55.40 -57.21 -60.56
C VAL A 235 -54.45 -56.29 -59.82
N GLU A 236 -53.21 -56.73 -59.66
CA GLU A 236 -52.17 -55.92 -59.05
C GLU A 236 -51.24 -55.37 -60.14
N ILE A 237 -51.01 -54.06 -60.11
CA ILE A 237 -50.21 -53.34 -61.10
C ILE A 237 -48.92 -52.78 -60.48
N SER A 238 -47.92 -52.54 -61.32
CA SER A 238 -46.60 -52.03 -60.95
C SER A 238 -46.52 -50.50 -60.83
N ILE A 239 -47.65 -49.83 -60.60
CA ILE A 239 -47.75 -48.37 -60.51
C ILE A 239 -48.44 -48.07 -59.18
N GLY A 240 -47.98 -47.06 -58.45
CA GLY A 240 -48.42 -46.77 -57.09
C GLY A 240 -48.75 -45.30 -56.79
N SER A 241 -48.77 -44.95 -55.50
CA SER A 241 -49.02 -43.59 -55.03
C SER A 241 -47.88 -42.62 -55.38
N ASP A 242 -46.65 -43.12 -55.49
CA ASP A 242 -45.48 -42.29 -55.83
C ASP A 242 -45.54 -41.84 -57.30
N ASP A 243 -46.18 -42.65 -58.15
CA ASP A 243 -46.50 -42.32 -59.54
C ASP A 243 -47.74 -41.42 -59.68
N GLY A 244 -48.40 -41.09 -58.57
CA GLY A 244 -49.57 -40.19 -58.51
C GLY A 244 -50.92 -40.86 -58.73
N LEU A 245 -51.03 -42.20 -58.59
CA LEU A 245 -52.34 -42.87 -58.60
C LEU A 245 -53.13 -42.63 -57.32
N VAL A 246 -54.42 -42.36 -57.48
CA VAL A 246 -55.39 -42.20 -56.39
C VAL A 246 -56.51 -43.22 -56.57
N LYS A 247 -57.16 -43.60 -55.46
CA LYS A 247 -58.34 -44.45 -55.48
C LYS A 247 -59.43 -43.87 -56.38
N GLY A 248 -59.96 -44.68 -57.30
CA GLY A 248 -60.96 -44.28 -58.29
C GLY A 248 -60.40 -44.00 -59.68
N HIS A 249 -59.07 -43.90 -59.84
CA HIS A 249 -58.44 -43.77 -61.16
C HIS A 249 -58.76 -44.96 -62.07
N LYS A 250 -59.03 -44.68 -63.34
CA LYS A 250 -59.33 -45.69 -64.35
C LYS A 250 -58.16 -45.83 -65.29
N LEU A 251 -57.69 -47.05 -65.43
CA LEU A 251 -56.56 -47.40 -66.31
C LEU A 251 -57.02 -48.41 -67.36
N GLU A 252 -56.33 -48.39 -68.49
CA GLU A 252 -56.63 -49.24 -69.65
C GLU A 252 -55.57 -50.33 -69.76
N VAL A 253 -56.03 -51.57 -69.95
CA VAL A 253 -55.19 -52.76 -70.04
C VAL A 253 -55.16 -53.28 -71.47
N TYR A 254 -53.97 -53.52 -71.97
CA TYR A 254 -53.75 -54.01 -73.33
C TYR A 254 -52.63 -55.05 -73.37
N ARG A 255 -52.73 -55.96 -74.34
CA ARG A 255 -51.73 -56.98 -74.63
C ARG A 255 -51.02 -56.62 -75.92
N ILE A 256 -49.71 -56.45 -75.85
CA ILE A 256 -48.88 -56.26 -77.03
C ILE A 256 -48.45 -57.64 -77.55
N GLN A 257 -48.86 -57.99 -78.77
CA GLN A 257 -48.29 -59.08 -79.54
C GLN A 257 -47.42 -58.50 -80.68
N PRO A 258 -46.47 -59.26 -81.26
CA PRO A 258 -45.46 -58.73 -82.19
C PRO A 258 -46.01 -57.91 -83.36
N ASP A 259 -47.24 -58.19 -83.83
CA ASP A 259 -47.85 -57.50 -84.96
C ASP A 259 -49.16 -56.74 -84.64
N GLN A 260 -49.74 -56.84 -83.43
CA GLN A 260 -50.97 -56.11 -83.03
C GLN A 260 -51.06 -55.88 -81.50
N ALA A 261 -51.58 -54.71 -81.10
CA ALA A 261 -51.95 -54.42 -79.71
C ALA A 261 -53.46 -54.68 -79.50
N MET A 262 -53.79 -55.63 -78.61
CA MET A 262 -55.17 -56.02 -78.31
C MET A 262 -55.63 -55.41 -76.99
N TYR A 263 -56.70 -54.61 -77.02
CA TYR A 263 -57.32 -54.05 -75.82
C TYR A 263 -58.09 -55.12 -75.03
N LEU A 264 -57.74 -55.28 -73.75
CA LEU A 264 -58.30 -56.33 -72.88
C LEU A 264 -59.40 -55.82 -71.96
N GLY A 265 -59.30 -54.57 -71.49
CA GLY A 265 -60.35 -53.92 -70.71
C GLY A 265 -59.89 -52.75 -69.84
N ARG A 266 -60.82 -52.24 -69.03
CA ARG A 266 -60.56 -51.16 -68.06
C ARG A 266 -60.50 -51.70 -66.63
N ILE A 267 -59.58 -51.15 -65.86
CA ILE A 267 -59.42 -51.42 -64.43
C ILE A 267 -59.58 -50.13 -63.63
N GLU A 268 -60.15 -50.25 -62.44
CA GLU A 268 -60.35 -49.14 -61.50
C GLU A 268 -59.50 -49.37 -60.26
N VAL A 269 -58.72 -48.37 -59.86
CA VAL A 269 -57.85 -48.43 -58.68
C VAL A 269 -58.70 -48.42 -57.40
N LEU A 270 -58.58 -49.45 -56.58
CA LEU A 270 -59.27 -49.55 -55.29
C LEU A 270 -58.42 -49.03 -54.14
N GLU A 271 -57.12 -49.33 -54.18
CA GLU A 271 -56.15 -48.99 -53.15
C GLU A 271 -54.77 -48.86 -53.78
N THR A 272 -54.00 -47.86 -53.34
CA THR A 272 -52.64 -47.59 -53.80
C THR A 272 -51.65 -47.78 -52.66
N TYR A 273 -50.51 -48.36 -53.00
CA TYR A 273 -49.29 -48.46 -52.20
C TYR A 273 -48.18 -47.69 -52.94
N PRO A 274 -47.05 -47.33 -52.30
CA PRO A 274 -45.98 -46.52 -52.92
C PRO A 274 -45.62 -46.91 -54.36
N ASP A 275 -45.37 -48.19 -54.62
CA ASP A 275 -44.95 -48.71 -55.96
C ASP A 275 -45.95 -49.70 -56.60
N ARG A 276 -47.11 -49.91 -55.99
CA ARG A 276 -48.07 -50.94 -56.43
C ARG A 276 -49.50 -50.50 -56.18
N ALA A 277 -50.43 -50.91 -57.02
CA ALA A 277 -51.83 -50.62 -56.79
C ALA A 277 -52.69 -51.86 -57.03
N VAL A 278 -53.74 -51.98 -56.21
CA VAL A 278 -54.75 -53.02 -56.34
C VAL A 278 -55.91 -52.43 -57.11
N CYS A 279 -56.18 -53.03 -58.26
CA CYS A 279 -57.23 -52.59 -59.17
C CYS A 279 -58.30 -53.67 -59.31
N ARG A 280 -59.53 -53.25 -59.52
CA ARG A 280 -60.66 -54.12 -59.85
C ARG A 280 -60.96 -54.01 -61.34
N VAL A 281 -61.14 -55.16 -61.99
CA VAL A 281 -61.55 -55.18 -63.40
C VAL A 281 -63.00 -54.77 -63.52
N ILE A 282 -63.30 -53.80 -64.40
CA ILE A 282 -64.68 -53.38 -64.68
C ILE A 282 -65.28 -54.39 -65.68
N PRO A 283 -66.24 -55.24 -65.29
CA PRO A 283 -66.73 -56.33 -66.14
C PRO A 283 -67.34 -55.84 -67.47
N GLU A 284 -67.94 -54.66 -67.47
CA GLU A 284 -68.59 -54.02 -68.63
C GLU A 284 -67.64 -53.74 -69.80
N TYR A 285 -66.36 -53.54 -69.51
CA TYR A 285 -65.34 -53.21 -70.51
C TYR A 285 -64.38 -54.37 -70.78
N ARG A 286 -64.65 -55.56 -70.23
CA ARG A 286 -63.79 -56.74 -70.35
C ARG A 286 -63.99 -57.42 -71.71
N LYS A 287 -62.96 -57.42 -72.55
CA LYS A 287 -62.94 -58.11 -73.85
C LYS A 287 -62.08 -59.38 -73.86
N GLY A 288 -61.20 -59.55 -72.87
CA GLY A 288 -60.33 -60.72 -72.74
C GLY A 288 -59.94 -61.03 -71.29
N GLU A 289 -59.25 -62.15 -71.09
CA GLU A 289 -58.66 -62.48 -69.78
C GLU A 289 -57.32 -61.76 -69.60
N MET A 290 -57.19 -61.01 -68.50
CA MET A 290 -55.98 -60.29 -68.12
C MET A 290 -55.00 -61.23 -67.44
N GLN A 291 -53.76 -61.23 -67.91
CA GLN A 291 -52.67 -62.09 -67.45
C GLN A 291 -51.51 -61.24 -66.93
N ARG A 292 -50.67 -61.87 -66.11
CA ARG A 292 -49.40 -61.27 -65.68
C ARG A 292 -48.55 -60.93 -66.91
N GLY A 293 -48.04 -59.70 -66.97
CA GLY A 293 -47.25 -59.19 -68.10
C GLY A 293 -48.02 -58.33 -69.10
N ASP A 294 -49.34 -58.22 -68.98
CA ASP A 294 -50.14 -57.28 -69.77
C ASP A 294 -49.84 -55.83 -69.33
N ARG A 295 -49.89 -54.88 -70.27
CA ARG A 295 -49.55 -53.47 -70.00
C ARG A 295 -50.76 -52.68 -69.55
N VAL A 296 -50.50 -51.69 -68.70
CA VAL A 296 -51.48 -50.79 -68.11
C VAL A 296 -51.04 -49.36 -68.40
N ALA A 297 -51.93 -48.55 -68.95
CA ALA A 297 -51.67 -47.13 -69.18
C ALA A 297 -52.91 -46.30 -68.80
N SER A 298 -52.69 -45.07 -68.35
CA SER A 298 -53.79 -44.12 -68.08
C SER A 298 -54.44 -43.56 -69.35
N LYS A 299 -53.72 -43.60 -70.47
CA LYS A 299 -54.22 -43.19 -71.79
C LYS A 299 -53.57 -44.02 -72.89
N ILE A 300 -54.37 -44.60 -73.79
CA ILE A 300 -53.84 -45.23 -75.00
C ILE A 300 -53.32 -44.14 -75.93
N LEU A 301 -52.03 -44.16 -76.23
CA LEU A 301 -51.44 -43.44 -77.36
C LEU A 301 -52.05 -44.01 -78.64
N ASN A 302 -52.87 -43.23 -79.33
CA ASN A 302 -53.21 -43.46 -80.74
C ASN A 302 -52.01 -43.14 -81.62
#